data_AF-A0A093XBR9-F1
#
_entry.id   AF-A0A093XBR9-F1
#
_cell.length_a   1.000
_cell.length_b   1.000
_cell.length_c   1.000
_cell.angle_alpha   90.00
_cell.angle_beta   90.00
_cell.angle_gamma   90.00
#
_symmetry.space_group_name_H-M   'P 1'
#
loop_
_entity.id
_entity.type
_entity.pdbx_description
1 polymer ?
#
loop_
_entity_poly.entity_id
_entity_poly.type
_entity_poly.pdbx_seq_one_letter_code
_entity_poly.pdbx_strand_id
1 'polypeptide(L)'
;MATTRSSLISFAFSADSTCPGSPYACPPPSAYAQDPDTGRFFCCDPLSVCYNAPATCSSDGSTFKCNEGTKDEWCCASDAEACSGSSGQFNVCWSKAPNLLGDVGIPSLNKTYSSLMKKEPDASSWAFDPAVLIAATRTSSSQSTKSTSTPSPTDSSAGP
;
A
#
# COMPACT_ATOMS: atom_id res chain seq x y z
N MET A 1 26.62 -6.86 -11.40
CA MET A 1 25.23 -7.34 -11.57
C MET A 1 24.39 -6.50 -10.64
N ALA A 2 23.61 -5.56 -11.18
CA ALA A 2 22.71 -4.76 -10.37
C ALA A 2 21.53 -5.65 -9.99
N THR A 3 21.53 -6.17 -8.76
CA THR A 3 20.32 -6.75 -8.18
C THR A 3 19.31 -5.61 -8.15
N THR A 4 18.36 -5.61 -9.08
CA THR A 4 17.21 -4.72 -9.08
C THR A 4 16.59 -4.84 -7.70
N ARG A 5 16.79 -3.84 -6.83
CA ARG A 5 16.31 -3.87 -5.44
C ARG A 5 14.85 -4.25 -5.44
N SER A 6 14.52 -5.27 -4.65
CA SER A 6 13.22 -5.91 -4.68
C SER A 6 12.17 -4.89 -4.33
N SER A 7 11.26 -4.63 -5.27
CA SER A 7 10.01 -3.94 -4.97
C SER A 7 9.34 -4.63 -3.79
N LEU A 8 8.57 -3.89 -2.99
CA LEU A 8 7.61 -4.49 -2.07
C LEU A 8 6.68 -5.38 -2.93
N ILE A 9 6.81 -6.70 -2.80
CA ILE A 9 6.10 -7.67 -3.68
C ILE A 9 4.87 -8.29 -3.00
N SER A 10 4.77 -8.20 -1.68
CA SER A 10 3.72 -8.86 -0.91
C SER A 10 2.99 -7.83 -0.06
N PHE A 11 1.73 -7.57 -0.42
CA PHE A 11 0.84 -6.68 0.33
C PHE A 11 -0.28 -7.47 0.98
N ALA A 12 -0.66 -7.06 2.18
CA ALA A 12 -1.79 -7.65 2.87
C ALA A 12 -2.48 -6.63 3.80
N PHE A 13 -3.79 -6.78 3.97
CA PHE A 13 -4.53 -6.10 5.01
C PHE A 13 -4.44 -6.88 6.31
N SER A 14 -4.38 -6.18 7.44
CA SER A 14 -4.35 -6.79 8.78
C SER A 14 -5.72 -6.66 9.43
N ALA A 15 -6.23 -7.75 10.02
CA ALA A 15 -7.46 -7.73 10.80
C ALA A 15 -7.32 -6.84 12.05
N ASP A 16 -6.14 -6.88 12.68
CA ASP A 16 -5.83 -6.11 13.89
C ASP A 16 -5.39 -4.68 13.58
N SER A 17 -5.47 -4.24 12.31
CA SER A 17 -5.03 -2.90 11.88
C SER A 17 -3.59 -2.56 12.31
N THR A 18 -2.72 -3.56 12.41
CA THR A 18 -1.31 -3.42 12.80
C THR A 18 -0.42 -4.28 11.91
N CYS A 19 0.82 -3.85 11.68
CA CYS A 19 1.79 -4.65 10.91
C CYS A 19 2.54 -5.60 11.85
N PRO A 20 2.85 -6.84 11.44
CA PRO A 20 3.68 -7.73 12.24
C PRO A 20 5.03 -7.08 12.59
N GLY A 21 5.36 -7.01 13.88
CA GLY A 21 6.61 -6.42 14.35
C GLY A 21 6.67 -4.89 14.33
N SER A 22 5.56 -4.20 14.02
CA SER A 22 5.46 -2.75 14.11
C SER A 22 4.48 -2.34 15.22
N PRO A 23 4.85 -1.45 16.15
CA PRO A 23 3.94 -0.87 17.13
C PRO A 23 2.96 0.14 16.53
N TYR A 24 3.09 0.48 15.24
CA TYR A 24 2.26 1.49 14.59
C TYR A 24 0.97 0.90 14.02
N ALA A 25 -0.10 1.67 14.16
CA ALA A 25 -1.38 1.36 13.53
C ALA A 25 -1.26 1.48 12.01
N CYS A 26 -1.79 0.48 11.31
CA CYS A 26 -1.92 0.41 9.86
C CYS A 26 -3.37 0.05 9.48
N PRO A 27 -4.33 0.97 9.69
CA PRO A 27 -5.73 0.71 9.38
C PRO A 27 -5.99 0.77 7.87
N PRO A 28 -6.94 -0.04 7.35
CA PRO A 28 -7.41 0.08 5.97
C PRO A 28 -7.88 1.51 5.65
N PRO A 29 -7.63 2.05 4.44
CA PRO A 29 -7.17 1.40 3.21
C PRO A 29 -5.65 1.18 3.12
N SER A 30 -4.89 1.51 4.18
CA SER A 30 -3.47 1.16 4.26
C SER A 30 -3.31 -0.36 4.37
N ALA A 31 -2.22 -0.85 3.82
CA ALA A 31 -1.87 -2.26 3.85
C ALA A 31 -0.42 -2.40 4.24
N TYR A 32 -0.08 -3.51 4.88
CA TYR A 32 1.30 -3.78 5.18
C TYR A 32 1.97 -4.49 4.01
N ALA A 33 3.23 -4.17 3.79
CA ALA A 33 4.06 -4.72 2.74
C ALA A 33 5.33 -5.32 3.33
N GLN A 34 5.70 -6.53 2.90
CA GLN A 34 6.95 -7.15 3.32
C GLN A 34 8.06 -6.83 2.33
N ASP A 35 9.17 -6.36 2.85
CA ASP A 35 10.43 -6.27 2.12
C ASP A 35 11.10 -7.67 2.14
N PRO A 36 11.31 -8.30 0.97
CA PRO A 36 11.91 -9.64 0.91
C PRO A 36 13.42 -9.62 1.19
N ASP A 37 14.10 -8.49 1.04
CA ASP A 37 15.54 -8.36 1.24
C ASP A 37 15.86 -8.23 2.75
N THR A 38 15.03 -7.49 3.48
CA THR A 38 15.22 -7.25 4.93
C THR A 38 14.28 -8.05 5.83
N GLY A 39 13.22 -8.64 5.27
CA GLY A 39 12.15 -9.33 6.01
C GLY A 39 11.23 -8.40 6.80
N ARG A 40 11.42 -7.08 6.72
CA ARG A 40 10.68 -6.08 7.50
C ARG A 40 9.29 -5.82 6.90
N PHE A 41 8.33 -5.56 7.77
CA PHE A 41 6.98 -5.16 7.38
C PHE A 41 6.81 -3.64 7.48
N PHE A 42 6.35 -3.03 6.40
CA PHE A 42 6.07 -1.59 6.33
C PHE A 42 4.58 -1.36 6.19
N CYS A 43 4.02 -0.41 6.93
CA CYS A 43 2.68 0.08 6.64
C CYS A 43 2.73 1.05 5.46
N CYS A 44 2.07 0.72 4.37
CA CYS A 44 1.93 1.59 3.22
C CYS A 44 0.61 2.35 3.29
N ASP A 45 0.69 3.68 3.34
CA ASP A 45 -0.48 4.57 3.28
C ASP A 45 -0.70 5.00 1.83
N PRO A 46 -1.88 4.78 1.21
CA PRO A 46 -2.13 5.14 -0.19
C PRO A 46 -1.99 6.64 -0.52
N LEU A 47 -2.01 7.52 0.47
CA LEU A 47 -1.82 8.97 0.32
C LEU A 47 -0.39 9.42 0.66
N SER A 48 0.47 8.52 1.11
CA SER A 48 1.80 8.85 1.62
C SER A 48 2.83 7.77 1.25
N VAL A 49 3.85 7.59 2.08
CA VAL A 49 4.93 6.61 1.91
C VAL A 49 4.64 5.33 2.69
N CYS A 50 5.42 4.29 2.41
CA CYS A 50 5.49 3.13 3.29
C CYS A 50 6.41 3.42 4.47
N TYR A 51 5.97 3.12 5.69
CA TYR A 51 6.70 3.44 6.91
C TYR A 51 6.74 2.29 7.91
N ASN A 52 7.74 2.28 8.78
CA ASN A 52 7.87 1.31 9.86
C ASN A 52 8.54 1.95 11.10
N ALA A 53 8.48 1.25 12.22
CA ALA A 53 9.24 1.56 13.42
C ALA A 53 10.75 1.44 13.20
N PRO A 54 11.55 2.04 14.10
CA PRO A 54 13.00 1.98 14.01
C PRO A 54 13.46 0.53 14.03
N ALA A 55 14.54 0.27 13.32
CA ALA A 55 15.31 -0.94 13.51
C ALA A 55 16.21 -0.82 14.74
N THR A 56 16.66 -1.95 15.27
CA THR A 56 17.73 -1.97 16.26
C THR A 56 19.00 -1.43 15.62
N CYS A 57 19.61 -0.41 16.24
CA CYS A 57 20.88 0.13 15.78
C CYS A 57 21.97 -0.93 15.82
N SER A 58 22.66 -1.08 14.69
CA SER A 58 23.77 -2.00 14.50
C SER A 58 24.99 -1.27 13.91
N SER A 59 26.18 -1.71 14.31
CA SER A 59 27.48 -1.15 13.88
C SER A 59 28.10 -1.88 12.69
N ASP A 60 27.40 -2.89 12.15
CA ASP A 60 27.80 -3.68 10.98
C ASP A 60 27.55 -2.98 9.62
N GLY A 61 26.90 -1.79 9.64
CA GLY A 61 26.53 -1.02 8.46
C GLY A 61 25.13 -1.32 7.93
N SER A 62 24.43 -2.32 8.46
CA SER A 62 23.06 -2.67 8.08
C SER A 62 22.05 -1.59 8.44
N THR A 63 22.38 -0.76 9.43
CA THR A 63 21.56 0.39 9.85
C THR A 63 22.36 1.68 9.91
N PHE A 64 21.65 2.80 9.82
CA PHE A 64 22.20 4.14 9.99
C PHE A 64 21.39 4.92 11.02
N LYS A 65 22.05 5.85 11.69
CA LYS A 65 21.44 6.68 12.73
C LYS A 65 20.62 7.82 12.13
N CYS A 66 19.45 8.00 12.70
CA CYS A 66 18.57 9.13 12.53
C CYS A 66 18.61 9.98 13.82
N ASN A 67 18.55 11.31 13.65
CA ASN A 67 18.71 12.28 14.75
C ASN A 67 20.05 12.16 15.51
N GLU A 68 21.14 11.84 14.80
CA GLU A 68 22.48 11.79 15.38
C GLU A 68 22.84 13.09 16.11
N GLY A 69 23.39 12.97 17.33
CA GLY A 69 23.76 14.11 18.17
C GLY A 69 22.61 14.66 19.02
N THR A 70 21.47 13.99 19.05
CA THR A 70 20.35 14.29 19.96
C THR A 70 20.18 13.20 21.01
N LYS A 71 19.30 13.42 22.01
CA LYS A 71 18.98 12.42 23.04
C LYS A 71 18.02 11.32 22.57
N ASP A 72 17.43 11.50 21.39
CA ASP A 72 16.41 10.63 20.80
C ASP A 72 16.96 10.04 19.49
N GLU A 73 18.14 9.43 19.55
CA GLU A 73 18.75 8.69 18.43
C GLU A 73 17.99 7.38 18.19
N TRP A 74 17.72 7.10 16.92
CA TRP A 74 17.08 5.86 16.47
C TRP A 74 17.68 5.45 15.13
N CYS A 75 17.45 4.21 14.68
CA CYS A 75 18.07 3.72 13.45
C CYS A 75 17.08 3.20 12.43
N CYS A 76 17.44 3.34 11.17
CA CYS A 76 16.76 2.75 10.01
C CYS A 76 17.70 1.85 9.24
N ALA A 77 17.14 0.96 8.42
CA ALA A 77 17.92 0.12 7.52
C ALA A 77 18.59 0.96 6.42
N SER A 78 19.93 0.97 6.35
CA SER A 78 20.74 1.83 5.47
C SER A 78 20.32 1.77 4.02
N ASP A 79 20.04 0.54 3.57
CA ASP A 79 19.77 0.28 2.18
C ASP A 79 18.31 0.57 1.83
N ALA A 80 17.36 0.06 2.61
CA ALA A 80 15.94 0.10 2.26
C ALA A 80 15.21 1.38 2.72
N GLU A 81 15.78 2.15 3.66
CA GLU A 81 15.02 3.16 4.39
C GLU A 81 15.67 4.55 4.43
N ALA A 82 14.86 5.55 4.73
CA ALA A 82 15.22 6.94 4.99
C ALA A 82 14.63 7.37 6.34
N CYS A 83 15.31 8.28 7.05
CA CYS A 83 14.74 8.89 8.25
C CYS A 83 13.50 9.72 7.86
N SER A 84 12.41 9.66 8.63
CA SER A 84 11.29 10.59 8.44
C SER A 84 11.77 12.03 8.64
N GLY A 85 11.49 12.89 7.67
CA GLY A 85 11.85 14.32 7.72
C GLY A 85 10.76 15.23 8.29
N SER A 86 9.60 14.68 8.64
CA SER A 86 8.44 15.48 9.07
C SER A 86 8.55 15.89 10.54
N SER A 87 8.48 17.20 10.79
CA SER A 87 8.40 17.78 12.13
C SER A 87 7.28 17.14 12.95
N GLY A 88 7.60 16.56 14.10
CA GLY A 88 6.62 15.91 15.00
C GLY A 88 6.37 14.43 14.73
N GLN A 89 6.98 13.84 13.70
CA GLN A 89 7.09 12.38 13.57
C GLN A 89 8.39 11.93 14.24
N PHE A 90 8.28 11.16 15.31
CA PHE A 90 9.43 10.62 16.04
C PHE A 90 9.53 9.12 15.79
N ASN A 91 10.75 8.65 15.54
CA ASN A 91 11.08 7.23 15.45
C ASN A 91 10.45 6.49 14.24
N VAL A 92 10.29 7.11 13.06
CA VAL A 92 9.65 6.46 11.90
C VAL A 92 10.60 6.33 10.71
N CYS A 93 10.85 5.11 10.26
CA CYS A 93 11.62 4.84 9.04
C CYS A 93 10.70 4.82 7.82
N TRP A 94 11.00 5.64 6.82
CA TRP A 94 10.31 5.60 5.53
C TRP A 94 11.02 4.64 4.60
N SER A 95 10.28 3.74 3.97
CA SER A 95 10.81 2.90 2.90
C SER A 95 11.14 3.75 1.68
N LYS A 96 12.29 3.47 1.05
CA LYS A 96 12.69 4.03 -0.25
C LYS A 96 11.98 3.33 -1.41
N ALA A 97 11.29 2.20 -1.16
CA ALA A 97 10.56 1.49 -2.19
C ALA A 97 9.30 2.26 -2.63
N PRO A 98 8.89 2.14 -3.90
CA PRO A 98 7.69 2.81 -4.40
C PRO A 98 6.44 2.27 -3.70
N ASN A 99 5.57 3.19 -3.26
CA ASN A 99 4.28 2.83 -2.70
C ASN A 99 3.24 2.61 -3.81
N LEU A 100 2.97 1.35 -4.12
CA LEU A 100 2.02 0.96 -5.16
C LEU A 100 0.55 1.20 -4.78
N LEU A 101 0.24 1.42 -3.50
CA LEU A 101 -1.14 1.64 -3.06
C LEU A 101 -1.72 2.96 -3.58
N GLY A 102 -0.86 3.98 -3.77
CA GLY A 102 -1.26 5.24 -4.38
C GLY A 102 -1.78 5.06 -5.81
N ASP A 103 -1.17 4.15 -6.58
CA ASP A 103 -1.59 3.85 -7.96
C ASP A 103 -2.88 3.01 -8.04
N VAL A 104 -3.15 2.20 -7.02
CA VAL A 104 -4.41 1.43 -6.91
C VAL A 104 -5.59 2.37 -6.61
N GLY A 105 -5.36 3.33 -5.73
CA GLY A 105 -6.36 4.30 -5.27
C GLY A 105 -7.26 3.78 -4.14
N ILE A 106 -7.64 4.67 -3.24
CA ILE A 106 -8.46 4.38 -2.04
C ILE A 106 -9.76 3.61 -2.37
N PRO A 107 -10.57 3.97 -3.39
CA PRO A 107 -11.82 3.28 -3.66
C PRO A 107 -11.63 1.79 -3.98
N SER A 108 -10.59 1.49 -4.78
CA SER A 108 -10.25 0.12 -5.16
C SER A 108 -9.74 -0.67 -3.96
N LEU A 109 -8.89 -0.07 -3.11
CA LEU A 109 -8.38 -0.70 -1.89
C LEU A 109 -9.50 -1.04 -0.91
N ASN A 110 -10.42 -0.11 -0.66
CA ASN A 110 -11.57 -0.36 0.22
C ASN A 110 -12.48 -1.47 -0.31
N LYS A 111 -12.68 -1.53 -1.63
CA LYS A 111 -13.46 -2.60 -2.25
C LYS A 111 -12.77 -3.95 -2.09
N THR A 112 -11.46 -4.02 -2.33
CA THR A 112 -10.66 -5.23 -2.15
C THR A 112 -10.69 -5.69 -0.70
N TYR A 113 -10.42 -4.80 0.26
CA TYR A 113 -10.49 -5.09 1.69
C TYR A 113 -11.86 -5.64 2.08
N SER A 114 -12.93 -4.95 1.71
CA SER A 114 -14.30 -5.38 2.02
C SER A 114 -14.66 -6.74 1.39
N SER A 115 -14.14 -7.03 0.20
CA SER A 115 -14.37 -8.30 -0.49
C SER A 115 -13.61 -9.45 0.19
N LEU A 116 -12.37 -9.22 0.60
CA LEU A 116 -11.54 -10.23 1.25
C LEU A 116 -12.05 -10.52 2.67
N MET A 117 -12.37 -9.48 3.44
CA MET A 117 -12.96 -9.60 4.77
C MET A 117 -14.29 -10.36 4.75
N LYS A 118 -15.12 -10.19 3.72
CA LYS A 118 -16.37 -10.96 3.56
C LYS A 118 -16.12 -12.42 3.19
N LYS A 119 -15.06 -12.70 2.43
CA LYS A 119 -14.75 -14.04 1.95
C LYS A 119 -14.14 -14.90 3.07
N GLU A 120 -13.27 -14.31 3.87
CA GLU A 120 -12.51 -15.00 4.91
C GLU A 120 -12.48 -14.15 6.19
N PRO A 121 -13.62 -13.99 6.89
CA PRO A 121 -13.73 -13.08 8.04
C PRO A 121 -12.85 -13.47 9.24
N ASP A 122 -12.52 -14.76 9.36
CA ASP A 122 -11.68 -15.30 10.45
C ASP A 122 -10.18 -15.24 10.13
N ALA A 123 -9.78 -14.73 8.96
CA ALA A 123 -8.38 -14.58 8.62
C ALA A 123 -7.76 -13.40 9.39
N SER A 124 -6.57 -13.59 9.95
CA SER A 124 -5.79 -12.51 10.58
C SER A 124 -5.20 -11.54 9.57
N SER A 125 -5.07 -11.97 8.32
CA SER A 125 -4.57 -11.14 7.23
C SER A 125 -5.14 -11.56 5.88
N TRP A 126 -5.27 -10.58 4.98
CA TRP A 126 -5.75 -10.78 3.63
C TRP A 126 -4.74 -10.28 2.61
N ALA A 127 -4.01 -11.22 2.00
CA ALA A 127 -3.04 -10.91 0.96
C ALA A 127 -3.71 -10.46 -0.34
N PHE A 128 -3.07 -9.53 -1.04
CA PHE A 128 -3.48 -9.08 -2.36
C PHE A 128 -2.28 -8.60 -3.17
N ASP A 129 -2.45 -8.56 -4.49
CA ASP A 129 -1.43 -8.06 -5.42
C ASP A 129 -1.84 -6.66 -5.95
N PRO A 130 -1.11 -5.59 -5.60
CA PRO A 130 -1.42 -4.25 -6.10
C PRO A 130 -1.20 -4.13 -7.61
N ALA A 131 -0.28 -4.89 -8.23
CA ALA A 131 -0.05 -4.83 -9.67
C ALA A 131 -1.27 -5.33 -10.45
N VAL A 132 -1.92 -6.41 -9.96
CA VAL A 132 -3.18 -6.91 -10.51
C VAL A 132 -4.29 -5.87 -10.36
N LEU A 133 -4.36 -5.19 -9.22
CA LEU A 133 -5.35 -4.13 -8.99
C LEU A 133 -5.14 -2.91 -9.89
N ILE A 134 -3.88 -2.49 -10.10
CA ILE A 134 -3.51 -1.38 -11.01
C ILE A 134 -3.87 -1.75 -12.46
N ALA A 135 -3.63 -3.00 -12.88
CA ALA A 135 -4.02 -3.46 -14.20
C ALA A 135 -5.55 -3.45 -14.39
N ALA A 136 -6.30 -3.85 -13.36
CA ALA A 136 -7.77 -3.86 -13.37
C ALA A 136 -8.38 -2.44 -13.43
N THR A 137 -7.81 -1.47 -12.70
CA THR A 137 -8.27 -0.08 -12.74
C THR A 137 -8.02 0.57 -14.11
N ARG A 138 -6.86 0.35 -14.74
CA ARG A 138 -6.57 0.84 -16.10
C ARG A 138 -7.52 0.28 -17.16
N THR A 139 -7.91 -0.99 -17.03
CA THR A 139 -8.86 -1.64 -17.94
C THR A 139 -10.26 -1.04 -17.79
N SER A 140 -10.68 -0.71 -16.56
CA SER A 140 -11.98 -0.09 -16.28
C SER A 140 -12.09 1.33 -16.87
N SER A 141 -11.00 2.10 -16.88
CA SER A 141 -10.97 3.42 -17.53
C SER A 141 -11.10 3.38 -19.05
N SER A 142 -10.81 2.21 -19.66
CA SER A 142 -10.85 2.03 -21.12
C SER A 142 -12.22 1.56 -21.63
N GLN A 143 -13.19 1.31 -20.74
CA GLN A 143 -14.51 0.76 -21.07
C GLN A 143 -15.65 1.79 -20.93
N SER A 144 -15.41 3.03 -21.35
CA SER A 144 -16.42 4.10 -21.42
C SER A 144 -16.60 4.63 -22.84
N THR A 145 -16.76 3.74 -23.83
CA THR A 145 -17.40 4.07 -25.13
C THR A 145 -18.17 2.86 -25.66
N LYS A 146 -19.33 2.55 -25.08
CA LYS A 146 -20.39 1.87 -25.83
C LYS A 146 -21.61 2.79 -25.82
N SER A 147 -21.63 3.68 -26.80
CA SER A 147 -22.84 4.37 -27.24
C SER A 147 -23.81 3.31 -27.77
N THR A 148 -24.71 2.84 -26.91
CA THR A 148 -25.87 2.05 -27.35
C THR A 148 -26.89 3.06 -27.86
N SER A 149 -26.89 3.29 -29.17
CA SER A 149 -27.92 4.05 -29.87
C SER A 149 -29.24 3.26 -29.78
N THR A 150 -30.18 3.74 -28.97
CA THR A 150 -31.56 3.22 -28.92
C THR A 150 -32.30 3.58 -30.21
N PRO A 151 -32.83 2.64 -31.00
CA PRO A 151 -33.83 2.97 -32.01
C PRO A 151 -35.20 3.17 -31.32
N SER A 152 -35.78 4.35 -31.50
CA SER A 152 -37.17 4.65 -31.08
C SER A 152 -38.18 3.89 -31.94
N PRO A 153 -39.17 3.19 -31.36
CA PRO A 153 -40.36 2.78 -32.09
C PRO A 153 -41.39 3.93 -32.03
N THR A 154 -41.73 4.49 -33.20
CA THR A 154 -42.90 5.38 -33.32
C THR A 154 -44.09 4.51 -33.73
N ASP A 155 -44.99 4.26 -32.78
CA ASP A 155 -46.34 3.81 -33.03
C ASP A 155 -47.25 5.04 -33.12
N SER A 156 -48.03 5.16 -34.19
CA SER A 156 -49.17 6.08 -34.26
C SER A 156 -50.18 5.55 -35.26
N SER A 157 -51.24 4.97 -34.72
CA SER A 157 -52.51 4.66 -35.37
C SER A 157 -53.44 5.88 -35.36
N ALA A 158 -54.06 6.25 -36.50
CA ALA A 158 -55.46 6.72 -36.65
C ALA A 158 -55.72 7.38 -38.03
N GLY A 159 -56.88 7.08 -38.64
CA GLY A 159 -57.38 7.51 -39.97
C GLY A 159 -57.79 8.98 -40.09
N PRO A 160 -58.58 9.39 -41.12
CA PRO A 160 -59.82 8.77 -41.60
C PRO A 160 -59.80 8.10 -42.99
#